data_AF-A0A553DHK7-F1
#
_entry.id   AF-A0A553DHK7-F1
#
_cell.length_a   1.000
_cell.length_b   1.000
_cell.length_c   1.000
_cell.angle_alpha   90.00
_cell.angle_beta   90.00
_cell.angle_gamma   90.00
#
_symmetry.space_group_name_H-M   'P 1'
#
loop_
_entity.id
_entity.type
_entity.pdbx_description
1 polymer ?
#
loop_
_entity_poly.entity_id
_entity_poly.type
_entity_poly.pdbx_seq_one_letter_code
_entity_poly.pdbx_strand_id
1 'polypeptide(L)'
;MGVINIFANDFIENASGSIIEDGGEIVNLSEAKVVQNGAKGVDYDKNKDRKPPTDIRITKVEGPFDDKGKIVDKIVLGTFYVYKATTSRKPTVTEIGLLKWSVKFDNGERLIINGVASLNKLDGDKIIIQLVFKHDFEKARIYAFYQKADEDVSVKLNLELKEVIVIIGTEQHSQTYGNKLMFPAQAVREIKQNYSKNKYITLLIFTDGFNTEELKIIERDSKKHNKNATLIKINTVDELIKYINYGNHLIKRDEIKIDVLKIFSHGLPSIIDFGLDGKNSSLQQFNTNNAKQLKSTSFVNKPIVFSYACRTGNSDNSILAYSPTYKYDETSIKLVKPEESLAQILAEQLNATVYAYLRRSNYTPTWVEGSDKEYKKKYSKIEDEEVSNPINPKDWFRTGWDEALWNTEGAYTLPRSGDCPGGILPKGMFKFEKGKKPVLKQ
;
A
#
# COMPACT_ATOMS: atom_id res chain seq x y z
N MET A 1 -31.17 27.33 17.22
CA MET A 1 -31.15 28.59 17.98
C MET A 1 -32.13 29.52 17.28
N GLY A 2 -33.25 29.83 17.92
CA GLY A 2 -34.21 30.78 17.37
C GLY A 2 -33.72 32.19 17.66
N VAL A 3 -33.62 33.02 16.63
CA VAL A 3 -33.38 34.45 16.80
C VAL A 3 -34.76 35.09 16.99
N ILE A 4 -35.01 35.68 18.15
CA ILE A 4 -36.20 36.50 18.38
C ILE A 4 -35.77 37.94 18.12
N ASN A 5 -36.27 38.53 17.04
CA ASN A 5 -36.11 39.95 16.76
C ASN A 5 -37.37 40.67 17.24
N ILE A 6 -37.23 41.53 18.24
CA ILE A 6 -38.33 42.37 18.75
C ILE A 6 -38.09 43.78 18.23
N PHE A 7 -39.03 44.29 17.43
CA PHE A 7 -39.05 45.67 16.97
C PHE A 7 -40.21 46.38 17.67
N ALA A 8 -39.90 47.28 18.61
CA ALA A 8 -40.87 48.09 19.32
C ALA A 8 -40.31 49.50 19.51
N ASN A 9 -41.17 50.52 19.45
CA ASN A 9 -40.77 51.91 19.69
C ASN A 9 -40.53 52.18 21.17
N ASP A 10 -41.30 51.55 22.05
CA ASP A 10 -41.10 51.50 23.50
C ASP A 10 -41.54 50.12 24.00
N PHE A 11 -40.74 49.50 24.86
CA PHE A 11 -41.09 48.25 25.55
C PHE A 11 -40.91 48.45 27.05
N ILE A 12 -42.00 48.34 27.81
CA ILE A 12 -42.02 48.42 29.27
C ILE A 12 -42.53 47.09 29.78
N GLU A 13 -41.65 46.31 30.39
CA GLU A 13 -42.00 45.02 30.99
C GLU A 13 -41.44 44.95 32.42
N ASN A 14 -42.26 44.44 33.34
CA ASN A 14 -41.82 44.08 34.67
C ASN A 14 -41.11 42.73 34.59
N ALA A 15 -39.84 42.74 34.19
CA ALA A 15 -39.03 41.53 34.16
C ALA A 15 -38.76 41.02 35.59
N SER A 16 -39.46 39.96 35.99
CA SER A 16 -39.12 39.18 37.19
C SER A 16 -38.21 38.01 36.78
N GLY A 17 -36.91 38.26 36.66
CA GLY A 17 -35.93 37.24 36.28
C GLY A 17 -34.49 37.67 36.59
N SER A 18 -33.61 36.69 36.77
CA SER A 18 -32.15 36.90 36.89
C SER A 18 -31.49 36.72 35.52
N ILE A 19 -30.40 37.44 35.25
CA ILE A 19 -29.52 37.10 34.13
C ILE A 19 -28.91 35.72 34.43
N ILE A 20 -29.04 34.77 33.50
CA ILE A 20 -28.53 33.41 33.69
C ILE A 20 -27.00 33.45 33.66
N GLU A 21 -26.36 32.98 34.73
CA GLU A 21 -24.91 33.06 34.93
C GLU A 21 -24.09 32.21 33.94
N ASP A 22 -24.73 31.33 33.15
CA ASP A 22 -24.10 30.44 32.17
C ASP A 22 -24.27 30.91 30.70
N GLY A 23 -24.99 32.02 30.47
CA GLY A 23 -25.16 32.65 29.17
C GLY A 23 -23.82 33.04 28.53
N GLY A 24 -23.81 33.19 27.20
CA GLY A 24 -22.68 33.78 26.48
C GLY A 24 -22.58 35.29 26.70
N GLU A 25 -21.98 36.01 25.76
CA GLU A 25 -22.09 37.48 25.73
C GLU A 25 -23.56 37.89 25.54
N ILE A 26 -24.06 38.72 26.46
CA ILE A 26 -25.30 39.45 26.26
C ILE A 26 -24.91 40.79 25.66
N VAL A 27 -25.16 40.96 24.35
CA VAL A 27 -24.94 42.23 23.67
C VAL A 27 -26.30 42.93 23.52
N ASN A 28 -26.49 44.03 24.24
CA ASN A 28 -27.60 44.94 23.99
C ASN A 28 -27.23 45.85 22.82
N LEU A 29 -27.71 45.52 21.62
CA LEU A 29 -27.61 46.39 20.45
C LEU A 29 -28.85 47.29 20.41
N SER A 30 -28.68 48.56 20.75
CA SER A 30 -29.72 49.58 20.60
C SER A 30 -29.15 50.80 19.88
N GLU A 31 -29.88 51.32 18.91
CA GLU A 31 -29.56 52.59 18.25
C GLU A 31 -29.97 53.81 19.11
N ALA A 32 -30.62 53.56 20.25
CA ALA A 32 -31.08 54.58 21.20
C ALA A 32 -30.60 54.27 22.63
N LYS A 33 -30.88 55.19 23.55
CA LYS A 33 -30.49 55.07 24.97
C LYS A 33 -31.28 53.95 25.65
N VAL A 34 -30.60 52.91 26.12
CA VAL A 34 -31.17 51.89 27.00
C VAL A 34 -31.06 52.37 28.46
N VAL A 35 -32.18 52.34 29.19
CA VAL A 35 -32.22 52.64 30.63
C VAL A 35 -32.82 51.44 31.36
N GLN A 36 -32.02 50.77 32.20
CA GLN A 36 -32.49 49.73 33.11
C GLN A 36 -32.60 50.31 34.53
N ASN A 37 -33.81 50.27 35.09
CA ASN A 37 -34.08 50.73 36.45
C ASN A 37 -34.55 49.57 37.32
N GLY A 38 -33.87 49.33 38.44
CA GLY A 38 -34.30 48.38 39.47
C GLY A 38 -34.71 49.11 40.74
N ALA A 39 -35.76 48.64 41.44
CA ALA A 39 -36.24 49.26 42.69
C ALA A 39 -35.19 49.27 43.82
N LYS A 40 -34.14 48.45 43.72
CA LYS A 40 -33.00 48.40 44.64
C LYS A 40 -31.66 48.73 43.94
N GLY A 41 -31.71 49.33 42.75
CA GLY A 41 -30.56 49.46 41.84
C GLY A 41 -30.44 48.29 40.88
N VAL A 42 -29.72 48.49 39.77
CA VAL A 42 -29.22 47.41 38.91
C VAL A 42 -27.84 47.08 39.45
N ASP A 43 -27.74 46.05 40.27
CA ASP A 43 -26.47 45.62 40.82
C ASP A 43 -25.76 44.77 39.77
N TYR A 44 -24.76 45.36 39.11
CA TYR A 44 -23.78 44.60 38.35
C TYR A 44 -22.87 43.94 39.38
N ASP A 45 -23.34 42.86 40.00
CA ASP A 45 -22.58 41.99 40.88
C ASP A 45 -21.12 41.94 40.39
N LYS A 46 -20.20 42.50 41.18
CA LYS A 46 -18.76 42.55 40.90
C LYS A 46 -18.35 41.25 40.23
N ASN A 47 -17.93 41.28 38.95
CA ASN A 47 -17.42 40.17 38.14
C ASN A 47 -17.30 38.87 38.95
N LYS A 48 -18.43 38.20 39.21
CA LYS A 48 -18.36 36.90 39.88
C LYS A 48 -17.66 36.01 38.89
N ASP A 49 -16.63 35.29 39.34
CA ASP A 49 -15.94 34.33 38.48
C ASP A 49 -17.00 33.46 37.81
N ARG A 50 -16.97 33.46 36.48
CA ARG A 50 -17.96 32.75 35.67
C ARG A 50 -18.05 31.32 36.21
N LYS A 51 -19.24 30.91 36.66
CA LYS A 51 -19.43 29.53 37.07
C LYS A 51 -19.09 28.65 35.85
N PRO A 52 -18.28 27.59 36.02
CA PRO A 52 -17.93 26.73 34.91
C PRO A 52 -19.22 26.23 34.25
N PRO A 53 -19.27 26.18 32.91
CA PRO A 53 -20.45 25.70 32.19
C PRO A 53 -20.94 24.38 32.79
N THR A 54 -22.22 24.31 33.11
CA THR A 54 -22.88 23.09 33.61
C THR A 54 -22.71 21.95 32.60
N ASP A 55 -22.86 22.28 31.31
CA ASP A 55 -22.63 21.37 30.20
C ASP A 55 -21.14 21.12 29.95
N ILE A 56 -20.75 19.84 30.03
CA ILE A 56 -19.42 19.41 29.59
C ILE A 56 -19.29 19.47 28.07
N ARG A 57 -18.19 20.04 27.59
CA ARG A 57 -17.87 20.18 26.16
C ARG A 57 -16.49 19.61 25.87
N ILE A 58 -16.27 19.19 24.63
CA ILE A 58 -14.93 18.87 24.14
C ILE A 58 -14.32 20.16 23.61
N THR A 59 -13.11 20.48 24.04
CA THR A 59 -12.37 21.68 23.64
C THR A 59 -11.20 21.37 22.72
N LYS A 60 -10.72 20.12 22.72
CA LYS A 60 -9.63 19.67 21.86
C LYS A 60 -9.74 18.18 21.57
N VAL A 61 -9.39 17.77 20.35
CA VAL A 61 -9.14 16.38 19.98
C VAL A 61 -7.70 16.27 19.47
N GLU A 62 -6.97 15.27 19.95
CA GLU A 62 -5.58 15.02 19.61
C GLU A 62 -5.40 13.57 19.15
N GLY A 63 -4.45 13.35 18.25
CA GLY A 63 -4.12 12.04 17.68
C GLY A 63 -3.90 12.15 16.17
N PRO A 64 -3.77 11.02 15.46
CA PRO A 64 -3.59 9.68 16.01
C PRO A 64 -2.23 9.54 16.70
N PHE A 65 -2.20 8.89 17.85
CA PHE A 65 -0.96 8.49 18.52
C PHE A 65 -0.70 6.98 18.32
N ASP A 66 0.56 6.59 18.12
CA ASP A 66 0.99 5.20 18.12
C ASP A 66 1.00 4.58 19.54
N ASP A 67 1.38 3.31 19.65
CA ASP A 67 1.49 2.57 20.90
C ASP A 67 2.54 3.14 21.87
N LYS A 68 3.44 4.01 21.38
CA LYS A 68 4.47 4.71 22.15
C LYS A 68 4.08 6.15 22.49
N GLY A 69 2.86 6.57 22.15
CA GLY A 69 2.36 7.92 22.42
C GLY A 69 2.92 9.00 21.49
N LYS A 70 3.51 8.63 20.35
CA LYS A 70 3.99 9.58 19.34
C LYS A 70 2.89 9.88 18.31
N ILE A 71 2.74 11.16 17.94
CA ILE A 71 1.82 11.56 16.86
C ILE A 71 2.26 10.93 15.53
N VAL A 72 1.28 10.47 14.76
CA VAL A 72 1.48 9.86 13.45
C VAL A 72 0.78 10.67 12.38
N ASP A 73 1.47 10.95 11.27
CA ASP A 73 0.93 11.76 10.17
C ASP A 73 0.03 10.96 9.21
N LYS A 74 0.26 9.64 9.10
CA LYS A 74 -0.46 8.72 8.21
C LYS A 74 -0.95 7.46 8.94
N ILE A 75 -2.21 7.09 8.69
CA ILE A 75 -2.87 5.91 9.23
C ILE A 75 -2.53 4.67 8.41
N VAL A 76 -2.28 3.56 9.08
CA VAL A 76 -2.19 2.23 8.48
C VAL A 76 -3.44 1.43 8.88
N LEU A 77 -4.16 0.89 7.90
CA LEU A 77 -5.37 0.09 8.17
C LEU A 77 -5.05 -1.13 9.05
N GLY A 78 -5.97 -1.47 9.95
CA GLY A 78 -5.83 -2.59 10.89
C GLY A 78 -4.96 -2.30 12.12
N THR A 79 -4.29 -1.14 12.17
CA THR A 79 -3.50 -0.71 13.33
C THR A 79 -4.36 0.09 14.31
N PHE A 80 -4.12 -0.11 15.61
CA PHE A 80 -4.75 0.69 16.67
C PHE A 80 -4.04 2.03 16.81
N TYR A 81 -4.82 3.10 16.92
CA TYR A 81 -4.33 4.43 17.23
C TYR A 81 -5.08 4.98 18.44
N VAL A 82 -4.36 5.67 19.31
CA VAL A 82 -4.94 6.37 20.46
C VAL A 82 -5.36 7.76 20.03
N TYR A 83 -6.54 8.17 20.49
CA TYR A 83 -7.06 9.53 20.37
C TYR A 83 -7.36 10.06 21.76
N LYS A 84 -7.15 11.35 21.96
CA LYS A 84 -7.36 12.03 23.24
C LYS A 84 -8.33 13.18 23.06
N ALA A 85 -9.31 13.30 23.94
CA ALA A 85 -10.26 14.39 23.98
C ALA A 85 -10.10 15.18 25.29
N THR A 86 -9.86 16.48 25.17
CA THR A 86 -9.83 17.41 26.31
C THR A 86 -11.23 17.96 26.54
N THR A 87 -11.67 17.95 27.80
CA THR A 87 -12.98 18.46 28.21
C THR A 87 -12.87 19.85 28.83
N SER A 88 -13.95 20.63 28.79
CA SER A 88 -14.04 21.98 29.41
C SER A 88 -13.92 21.95 30.94
N ARG A 89 -14.23 20.82 31.57
CA ARG A 89 -14.07 20.53 32.99
C ARG A 89 -13.79 19.04 33.19
N LYS A 90 -13.40 18.64 34.40
CA LYS A 90 -13.23 17.22 34.73
C LYS A 90 -14.54 16.46 34.50
N PRO A 91 -14.54 15.36 33.71
CA PRO A 91 -15.73 14.56 33.47
C PRO A 91 -16.04 13.66 34.66
N THR A 92 -17.33 13.41 34.89
CA THR A 92 -17.80 12.34 35.78
C THR A 92 -17.66 10.97 35.11
N VAL A 93 -17.73 9.89 35.90
CA VAL A 93 -17.66 8.51 35.38
C VAL A 93 -18.75 8.26 34.33
N THR A 94 -19.96 8.75 34.57
CA THR A 94 -21.08 8.64 33.62
C THR A 94 -20.79 9.40 32.32
N GLU A 95 -20.25 10.62 32.41
CA GLU A 95 -19.92 11.43 31.23
C GLU A 95 -18.84 10.76 30.37
N ILE A 96 -17.84 10.12 30.98
CA ILE A 96 -16.82 9.37 30.22
C ILE A 96 -17.48 8.31 29.31
N GLY A 97 -18.46 7.56 29.84
CA GLY A 97 -19.20 6.55 29.08
C GLY A 97 -20.19 7.10 28.05
N LEU A 98 -20.49 8.40 28.08
CA LEU A 98 -21.41 9.07 27.15
C LEU A 98 -20.70 9.79 25.99
N LEU A 99 -19.38 10.00 26.07
CA LEU A 99 -18.63 10.64 25.00
C LEU A 99 -18.70 9.81 23.71
N LYS A 100 -19.23 10.42 22.65
CA LYS A 100 -19.34 9.81 21.33
C LYS A 100 -18.16 10.17 20.46
N TRP A 101 -17.82 9.25 19.56
CA TRP A 101 -16.83 9.46 18.52
C TRP A 101 -17.47 9.28 17.16
N SER A 102 -17.07 10.08 16.18
CA SER A 102 -17.49 9.92 14.79
C SER A 102 -16.33 10.13 13.84
N VAL A 103 -16.43 9.53 12.66
CA VAL A 103 -15.51 9.75 11.55
C VAL A 103 -16.28 10.38 10.38
N LYS A 104 -15.69 11.38 9.73
CA LYS A 104 -16.17 11.93 8.46
C LYS A 104 -15.19 11.57 7.36
N PHE A 105 -15.66 10.89 6.32
CA PHE A 105 -14.84 10.50 5.17
C PHE A 105 -14.89 11.56 4.06
N ASP A 106 -14.02 11.42 3.05
CA ASP A 106 -13.93 12.35 1.92
C ASP A 106 -15.22 12.52 1.11
N ASN A 107 -16.07 11.50 1.10
CA ASN A 107 -17.40 11.56 0.47
C ASN A 107 -18.39 12.47 1.23
N GLY A 108 -17.96 13.11 2.32
CA GLY A 108 -18.77 13.98 3.16
C GLY A 108 -19.63 13.25 4.20
N GLU A 109 -19.69 11.92 4.13
CA GLU A 109 -20.47 11.08 5.04
C GLU A 109 -19.83 11.07 6.43
N ARG A 110 -20.62 11.39 7.45
CA ARG A 110 -20.22 11.32 8.86
C ARG A 110 -20.90 10.13 9.52
N LEU A 111 -20.08 9.19 9.99
CA LEU A 111 -20.52 7.97 10.66
C LEU A 111 -20.15 8.01 12.14
N ILE A 112 -21.14 7.84 13.01
CA ILE A 112 -20.92 7.63 14.44
C ILE A 112 -20.29 6.25 14.62
N ILE A 113 -19.20 6.19 15.38
CA ILE A 113 -18.51 4.93 15.69
C ILE A 113 -19.28 4.28 16.84
N ASN A 114 -20.17 3.35 16.51
CA ASN A 114 -21.05 2.72 17.50
C ASN A 114 -20.27 1.75 18.41
N GLY A 115 -20.72 1.61 19.66
CA GLY A 115 -20.21 0.62 20.61
C GLY A 115 -18.84 0.94 21.23
N VAL A 116 -18.22 2.08 20.90
CA VAL A 116 -16.90 2.45 21.44
C VAL A 116 -16.96 3.37 22.65
N ALA A 117 -18.13 3.95 22.97
CA ALA A 117 -18.28 4.87 24.09
C ALA A 117 -17.97 4.21 25.46
N SER A 118 -18.27 2.91 25.61
CA SER A 118 -17.89 2.13 26.80
C SER A 118 -16.39 1.82 26.89
N LEU A 119 -15.64 2.05 25.81
CA LEU A 119 -14.18 1.85 25.76
C LEU A 119 -13.40 3.11 26.12
N ASN A 120 -14.08 4.25 26.32
CA ASN A 120 -13.45 5.49 26.79
C ASN A 120 -12.79 5.26 28.16
N LYS A 121 -11.56 5.74 28.32
CA LYS A 121 -10.83 5.72 29.59
C LYS A 121 -10.37 7.12 29.95
N LEU A 122 -10.22 7.41 31.23
CA LEU A 122 -9.61 8.64 31.70
C LEU A 122 -8.10 8.43 31.86
N ASP A 123 -7.30 9.30 31.23
CA ASP A 123 -5.85 9.39 31.38
C ASP A 123 -5.51 10.83 31.77
N GLY A 124 -5.25 11.04 33.06
CA GLY A 124 -5.13 12.39 33.64
C GLY A 124 -6.43 13.18 33.52
N ASP A 125 -6.39 14.27 32.77
CA ASP A 125 -7.51 15.18 32.50
C ASP A 125 -8.16 14.93 31.12
N LYS A 126 -7.69 13.92 30.38
CA LYS A 126 -8.16 13.62 29.01
C LYS A 126 -8.90 12.30 28.94
N ILE A 127 -9.93 12.26 28.11
CA ILE A 127 -10.61 11.01 27.77
C ILE A 127 -9.89 10.40 26.56
N ILE A 128 -9.44 9.16 26.69
CA ILE A 128 -8.71 8.44 25.65
C ILE A 128 -9.54 7.31 25.05
N ILE A 129 -9.33 7.05 23.77
CA ILE A 129 -9.92 5.92 23.06
C ILE A 129 -8.91 5.30 22.09
N GLN A 130 -9.00 3.99 21.90
CA GLN A 130 -8.27 3.27 20.86
C GLN A 130 -9.21 2.94 19.72
N LEU A 131 -8.87 3.37 18.51
CA LEU A 131 -9.65 3.11 17.30
C LEU A 131 -8.81 2.36 16.27
N VAL A 132 -9.48 1.49 15.50
CA VAL A 132 -8.90 0.77 14.37
C VAL A 132 -9.74 1.03 13.12
N PHE A 133 -9.09 1.42 12.03
CA PHE A 133 -9.75 1.63 10.76
C PHE A 133 -9.56 0.41 9.87
N LYS A 134 -10.66 -0.16 9.39
CA LYS A 134 -10.67 -1.37 8.53
C LYS A 134 -11.12 -1.09 7.10
N HIS A 135 -11.65 0.10 6.85
CA HIS A 135 -12.14 0.53 5.55
C HIS A 135 -11.18 1.56 4.96
N ASP A 136 -11.00 1.49 3.64
CA ASP A 136 -10.13 2.40 2.89
C ASP A 136 -10.72 3.81 2.84
N PHE A 137 -9.86 4.82 2.94
CA PHE A 137 -10.17 6.25 2.84
C PHE A 137 -8.90 6.98 2.42
N GLU A 138 -9.00 8.13 1.75
CA GLU A 138 -7.80 8.91 1.45
C GLU A 138 -7.52 9.89 2.58
N LYS A 139 -8.55 10.61 2.99
CA LYS A 139 -8.57 11.45 4.18
C LYS A 139 -9.86 11.18 4.96
N ALA A 140 -9.75 11.41 6.26
CA ALA A 140 -10.87 11.35 7.16
C ALA A 140 -10.70 12.38 8.26
N ARG A 141 -11.74 12.56 9.07
CA ARG A 141 -11.70 13.46 10.22
C ARG A 141 -12.38 12.81 11.40
N ILE A 142 -11.72 12.81 12.55
CA ILE A 142 -12.23 12.26 13.79
C ILE A 142 -12.71 13.37 14.70
N TYR A 143 -13.87 13.13 15.31
CA TYR A 143 -14.54 14.04 16.22
C TYR A 143 -14.83 13.31 17.53
N ALA A 144 -14.79 14.06 18.64
CA ALA A 144 -15.31 13.64 19.92
C ALA A 144 -16.36 14.66 20.38
N PHE A 145 -17.53 14.20 20.83
CA PHE A 145 -18.62 15.10 21.20
C PHE A 145 -19.67 14.44 22.12
N TYR A 146 -20.35 15.26 22.92
CA TYR A 146 -21.49 14.84 23.73
C TYR A 146 -22.82 15.02 22.97
N GLN A 147 -23.03 16.24 22.46
CA GLN A 147 -24.26 16.62 21.75
C GLN A 147 -24.04 16.75 20.23
N LYS A 148 -23.09 17.61 19.82
CA LYS A 148 -22.81 17.90 18.41
C LYS A 148 -21.31 17.94 18.15
N ALA A 149 -20.90 17.34 17.04
CA ALA A 149 -19.52 17.42 16.55
C ALA A 149 -19.20 18.80 15.98
N ASP A 150 -18.00 19.28 16.28
CA ASP A 150 -17.46 20.56 15.85
C ASP A 150 -16.28 20.35 14.90
N GLU A 151 -16.25 21.05 13.77
CA GLU A 151 -15.16 20.95 12.80
C GLU A 151 -13.84 21.51 13.34
N ASP A 152 -13.88 22.50 14.23
CA ASP A 152 -12.67 23.08 14.82
C ASP A 152 -12.12 22.20 15.95
N VAL A 153 -12.96 21.33 16.51
CA VAL A 153 -12.61 20.38 17.57
C VAL A 153 -12.55 18.96 17.01
N SER A 154 -11.64 18.77 16.08
CA SER A 154 -11.46 17.51 15.35
C SER A 154 -10.03 17.32 14.90
N VAL A 155 -9.70 16.10 14.44
CA VAL A 155 -8.38 15.81 13.88
C VAL A 155 -8.48 15.19 12.50
N LYS A 156 -7.68 15.70 11.58
CA LYS A 156 -7.57 15.17 10.22
C LYS A 156 -6.71 13.92 10.23
N LEU A 157 -7.13 12.92 9.47
CA LEU A 157 -6.42 11.69 9.20
C LEU A 157 -6.09 11.65 7.72
N ASN A 158 -4.90 11.15 7.39
CA ASN A 158 -4.52 10.80 6.04
C ASN A 158 -4.16 9.32 6.03
N LEU A 159 -4.58 8.56 5.04
CA LEU A 159 -4.17 7.17 4.92
C LEU A 159 -2.76 7.08 4.33
N GLU A 160 -1.97 6.11 4.80
CA GLU A 160 -0.77 5.69 4.09
C GLU A 160 -1.16 4.97 2.80
N LEU A 161 -1.08 5.70 1.69
CA LEU A 161 -1.31 5.14 0.36
C LEU A 161 -0.11 4.29 -0.07
N LYS A 162 -0.42 3.08 -0.52
CA LYS A 162 0.56 2.05 -0.85
C LYS A 162 0.39 1.56 -2.28
N GLU A 163 1.52 1.42 -2.96
CA GLU A 163 1.60 0.84 -4.29
C GLU A 163 2.18 -0.58 -4.23
N VAL A 164 1.59 -1.45 -5.04
CA VAL A 164 2.16 -2.75 -5.40
C VAL A 164 2.73 -2.65 -6.80
N ILE A 165 4.01 -2.99 -6.97
CA ILE A 165 4.68 -3.05 -8.27
C ILE A 165 4.95 -4.50 -8.65
N VAL A 166 4.53 -4.89 -9.84
CA VAL A 166 4.90 -6.16 -10.47
C VAL A 166 5.80 -5.86 -11.66
N ILE A 167 7.05 -6.31 -11.61
CA ILE A 167 8.04 -6.14 -12.68
C ILE A 167 8.09 -7.41 -13.52
N ILE A 168 8.02 -7.24 -14.83
CA ILE A 168 7.87 -8.30 -15.81
C ILE A 168 9.02 -8.20 -16.81
N GLY A 169 9.88 -9.20 -16.81
CA GLY A 169 10.89 -9.40 -17.84
C GLY A 169 10.32 -10.06 -19.09
N THR A 170 11.23 -10.38 -20.01
CA THR A 170 10.96 -10.95 -21.33
C THR A 170 11.68 -12.29 -21.46
N GLU A 171 11.06 -13.27 -22.12
CA GLU A 171 11.68 -14.56 -22.42
C GLU A 171 12.18 -14.56 -23.86
N GLN A 172 13.47 -14.28 -24.04
CA GLN A 172 14.15 -14.28 -25.34
C GLN A 172 15.22 -15.38 -25.44
N HIS A 173 15.70 -15.92 -24.31
CA HIS A 173 16.76 -16.93 -24.25
C HIS A 173 16.27 -18.33 -24.67
N SER A 174 15.10 -18.72 -24.21
CA SER A 174 14.49 -20.04 -24.46
C SER A 174 13.05 -19.89 -24.91
N GLN A 175 12.85 -18.96 -25.85
CA GLN A 175 11.55 -18.61 -26.38
C GLN A 175 10.92 -19.82 -27.08
N THR A 176 9.76 -20.21 -26.59
CA THR A 176 8.90 -21.24 -27.17
C THR A 176 7.46 -20.77 -27.02
N TYR A 177 6.53 -21.41 -27.73
CA TYR A 177 5.09 -21.20 -27.57
C TYR A 177 4.66 -21.15 -26.09
N GLY A 178 5.19 -22.06 -25.27
CA GLY A 178 4.87 -22.11 -23.84
C GLY A 178 5.62 -21.07 -23.00
N ASN A 179 6.85 -20.70 -23.34
CA ASN A 179 7.66 -19.89 -22.43
C ASN A 179 7.48 -18.38 -22.64
N LYS A 180 7.19 -17.92 -23.86
CA LYS A 180 7.23 -16.49 -24.24
C LYS A 180 6.47 -15.59 -23.26
N LEU A 181 5.25 -15.98 -22.88
CA LEU A 181 4.36 -15.20 -22.01
C LEU A 181 4.31 -15.69 -20.55
N MET A 182 5.25 -16.52 -20.12
CA MET A 182 5.20 -17.07 -18.76
C MET A 182 5.36 -16.02 -17.67
N PHE A 183 6.23 -15.01 -17.86
CA PHE A 183 6.41 -13.94 -16.87
C PHE A 183 5.17 -13.03 -16.76
N PRO A 184 4.59 -12.51 -17.88
CA PRO A 184 3.33 -11.78 -17.80
C PRO A 184 2.17 -12.60 -17.20
N ALA A 185 2.09 -13.91 -17.49
CA ALA A 185 1.05 -14.76 -16.92
C ALA A 185 1.12 -14.82 -15.39
N GLN A 186 2.34 -14.86 -14.81
CA GLN A 186 2.53 -14.78 -13.37
C GLN A 186 2.07 -13.45 -12.79
N ALA A 187 2.30 -12.33 -13.50
CA ALA A 187 1.82 -11.02 -13.08
C ALA A 187 0.28 -10.95 -13.04
N VAL A 188 -0.40 -11.45 -14.07
CA VAL A 188 -1.88 -11.51 -14.11
C VAL A 188 -2.42 -12.38 -12.97
N ARG A 189 -1.78 -13.52 -12.69
CA ARG A 189 -2.13 -14.40 -11.56
C ARG A 189 -2.02 -13.65 -10.23
N GLU A 190 -0.94 -12.90 -10.03
CA GLU A 190 -0.71 -12.12 -8.81
C GLU A 190 -1.81 -11.08 -8.59
N ILE A 191 -2.18 -10.36 -9.63
CA ILE A 191 -3.28 -9.38 -9.58
C ILE A 191 -4.57 -10.07 -9.15
N LYS A 192 -4.92 -11.16 -9.82
CA LYS A 192 -6.15 -11.91 -9.55
C LYS A 192 -6.22 -12.43 -8.11
N GLN A 193 -5.16 -13.07 -7.63
CA GLN A 193 -5.20 -13.77 -6.35
C GLN A 193 -4.97 -12.87 -5.16
N ASN A 194 -4.09 -11.87 -5.28
CA ASN A 194 -3.60 -11.13 -4.12
C ASN A 194 -3.98 -9.65 -4.16
N TYR A 195 -4.26 -9.09 -5.33
CA TYR A 195 -4.37 -7.64 -5.49
C TYR A 195 -5.58 -7.17 -6.29
N SER A 196 -6.68 -7.93 -6.30
CA SER A 196 -7.89 -7.60 -7.07
C SER A 196 -8.60 -6.33 -6.59
N LYS A 197 -8.35 -5.91 -5.34
CA LYS A 197 -8.95 -4.72 -4.71
C LYS A 197 -7.96 -3.59 -4.45
N ASN A 198 -6.68 -3.75 -4.78
CA ASN A 198 -5.68 -2.71 -4.53
C ASN A 198 -5.94 -1.46 -5.38
N LYS A 199 -5.89 -0.28 -4.76
CA LYS A 199 -6.10 1.01 -5.44
C LYS A 199 -4.94 1.35 -6.38
N TYR A 200 -3.70 1.14 -5.94
CA TYR A 200 -2.50 1.42 -6.72
C TYR A 200 -1.74 0.12 -7.02
N ILE A 201 -1.86 -0.36 -8.25
CA ILE A 201 -1.09 -1.49 -8.76
C ILE A 201 -0.52 -1.18 -10.14
N THR A 202 0.79 -1.33 -10.24
CA THR A 202 1.55 -1.02 -11.45
C THR A 202 2.25 -2.27 -11.94
N LEU A 203 2.10 -2.55 -13.23
CA LEU A 203 2.87 -3.54 -13.96
C LEU A 203 3.94 -2.81 -14.76
N LEU A 204 5.21 -2.96 -14.40
CA LEU A 204 6.34 -2.47 -15.19
C LEU A 204 6.82 -3.59 -16.09
N ILE A 205 6.62 -3.45 -17.39
CA ILE A 205 6.96 -4.49 -18.38
C ILE A 205 8.09 -4.02 -19.28
N PHE A 206 9.14 -4.84 -19.35
CA PHE A 206 10.15 -4.72 -20.40
C PHE A 206 9.53 -5.17 -21.73
N THR A 207 9.65 -4.37 -22.79
CA THR A 207 8.89 -4.63 -24.02
C THR A 207 9.62 -5.41 -25.10
N ASP A 208 10.93 -5.61 -24.98
CA ASP A 208 11.71 -6.33 -25.99
C ASP A 208 11.21 -7.77 -26.19
N GLY A 209 10.95 -8.15 -27.44
CA GLY A 209 10.46 -9.50 -27.77
C GLY A 209 8.97 -9.71 -27.57
N PHE A 210 8.20 -8.68 -27.17
CA PHE A 210 6.74 -8.70 -27.24
C PHE A 210 6.22 -7.90 -28.43
N ASN A 211 5.19 -8.42 -29.09
CA ASN A 211 4.45 -7.66 -30.10
C ASN A 211 3.34 -6.80 -29.45
N THR A 212 2.67 -5.99 -30.27
CA THR A 212 1.65 -5.05 -29.78
C THR A 212 0.42 -5.76 -29.20
N GLU A 213 -0.01 -6.86 -29.81
CA GLU A 213 -1.21 -7.60 -29.38
C GLU A 213 -0.98 -8.34 -28.06
N GLU A 214 0.20 -8.91 -27.86
CA GLU A 214 0.60 -9.51 -26.58
C GLU A 214 0.53 -8.49 -25.45
N LEU A 215 1.11 -7.31 -25.65
CA LEU A 215 1.06 -6.23 -24.65
C LEU A 215 -0.38 -5.78 -24.36
N LYS A 216 -1.23 -5.67 -25.39
CA LYS A 216 -2.66 -5.32 -25.23
C LYS A 216 -3.41 -6.39 -24.43
N ILE A 217 -3.17 -7.67 -24.70
CA ILE A 217 -3.83 -8.77 -24.00
C ILE A 217 -3.38 -8.84 -22.54
N ILE A 218 -2.08 -8.67 -22.27
CA ILE A 218 -1.54 -8.58 -20.90
C ILE A 218 -2.23 -7.44 -20.13
N GLU A 219 -2.35 -6.26 -20.73
CA GLU A 219 -3.02 -5.11 -20.11
C GLU A 219 -4.51 -5.39 -19.86
N ARG A 220 -5.22 -5.88 -20.89
CA ARG A 220 -6.66 -6.21 -20.82
C ARG A 220 -6.95 -7.17 -19.69
N ASP A 221 -6.21 -8.27 -19.62
CA ASP A 221 -6.48 -9.33 -18.64
C ASP A 221 -6.00 -8.95 -17.24
N SER A 222 -4.98 -8.10 -17.12
CA SER A 222 -4.64 -7.45 -15.84
C SER A 222 -5.79 -6.56 -15.34
N LYS A 223 -6.38 -5.74 -16.22
CA LYS A 223 -7.51 -4.85 -15.90
C LYS A 223 -8.80 -5.60 -15.62
N LYS A 224 -9.01 -6.77 -16.25
CA LYS A 224 -10.11 -7.68 -15.94
C LYS A 224 -10.13 -8.08 -14.46
N HIS A 225 -8.96 -8.33 -13.88
CA HIS A 225 -8.84 -8.77 -12.48
C HIS A 225 -8.65 -7.61 -11.48
N ASN A 226 -8.15 -6.46 -11.92
CA ASN A 226 -8.16 -5.21 -11.17
C ASN A 226 -8.29 -4.00 -12.11
N LYS A 227 -9.43 -3.32 -12.09
CA LYS A 227 -9.70 -2.14 -12.94
C LYS A 227 -8.73 -0.97 -12.79
N ASN A 228 -8.01 -0.89 -11.67
CA ASN A 228 -7.01 0.15 -11.39
C ASN A 228 -5.60 -0.24 -11.86
N ALA A 229 -5.41 -1.45 -12.38
CA ALA A 229 -4.11 -1.91 -12.84
C ALA A 229 -3.61 -1.08 -14.02
N THR A 230 -2.39 -0.57 -13.88
CA THR A 230 -1.73 0.26 -14.89
C THR A 230 -0.52 -0.48 -15.45
N LEU A 231 -0.48 -0.68 -16.77
CA LEU A 231 0.69 -1.22 -17.47
C LEU A 231 1.59 -0.07 -17.91
N ILE A 232 2.86 -0.11 -17.50
CA ILE A 232 3.88 0.86 -17.88
C ILE A 232 4.97 0.10 -18.64
N LYS A 233 5.15 0.48 -19.90
CA LYS A 233 6.16 -0.08 -20.81
C LYS A 233 7.50 0.62 -20.57
N ILE A 234 8.56 -0.16 -20.43
CA ILE A 234 9.93 0.30 -20.24
C ILE A 234 10.87 -0.56 -21.10
N ASN A 235 12.10 -0.10 -21.34
CA ASN A 235 13.11 -0.86 -22.09
C ASN A 235 14.46 -0.97 -21.36
N THR A 236 14.65 -0.21 -20.28
CA THR A 236 15.93 -0.13 -19.57
C THR A 236 15.77 -0.19 -18.05
N VAL A 237 16.82 -0.64 -17.38
CA VAL A 237 16.90 -0.60 -15.91
C VAL A 237 16.90 0.84 -15.38
N ASP A 238 17.41 1.81 -16.14
CA ASP A 238 17.37 3.22 -15.73
C ASP A 238 15.93 3.76 -15.67
N GLU A 239 15.08 3.39 -16.62
CA GLU A 239 13.65 3.71 -16.58
C GLU A 239 12.96 3.04 -15.39
N LEU A 240 13.31 1.78 -15.10
CA LEU A 240 12.82 1.07 -13.91
C LEU A 240 13.20 1.82 -12.62
N ILE A 241 14.48 2.16 -12.45
CA ILE A 241 14.98 2.89 -11.28
C ILE A 241 14.30 4.25 -11.17
N LYS A 242 14.16 4.97 -12.29
CA LYS A 242 13.47 6.27 -12.34
C LYS A 242 12.03 6.14 -11.86
N TYR A 243 11.29 5.14 -12.32
CA TYR A 243 9.92 4.91 -11.88
C TYR A 243 9.83 4.54 -10.39
N ILE A 244 10.69 3.63 -9.91
CA ILE A 244 10.73 3.26 -8.48
C ILE A 244 11.00 4.51 -7.63
N ASN A 245 12.00 5.31 -8.01
CA ASN A 245 12.45 6.45 -7.22
C ASN A 245 11.49 7.64 -7.25
N TYR A 246 10.78 7.87 -8.37
CA TYR A 246 10.05 9.11 -8.60
C TYR A 246 8.57 8.93 -8.96
N GLY A 247 8.13 7.72 -9.30
CA GLY A 247 6.78 7.46 -9.80
C GLY A 247 6.56 8.08 -11.18
N ASN A 248 5.35 8.61 -11.40
CA ASN A 248 4.97 9.28 -12.64
C ASN A 248 3.95 10.41 -12.37
N HIS A 249 3.18 10.83 -13.37
CA HIS A 249 2.17 11.87 -13.20
C HIS A 249 0.97 11.41 -12.34
N LEU A 250 0.67 10.12 -12.31
CA LEU A 250 -0.40 9.50 -11.50
C LEU A 250 0.07 9.11 -10.10
N ILE A 251 1.33 8.71 -9.97
CA ILE A 251 1.94 8.23 -8.73
C ILE A 251 2.98 9.24 -8.25
N LYS A 252 2.62 10.03 -7.25
CA LYS A 252 3.54 10.91 -6.53
C LYS A 252 4.24 10.13 -5.44
N ARG A 253 5.54 9.86 -5.61
CA ARG A 253 6.29 8.91 -4.77
C ARG A 253 6.48 9.36 -3.32
N ASP A 254 6.40 10.66 -3.05
CA ASP A 254 6.36 11.24 -1.70
C ASP A 254 5.05 10.92 -0.96
N GLU A 255 3.94 10.81 -1.69
CA GLU A 255 2.62 10.50 -1.15
C GLU A 255 2.32 9.00 -1.11
N ILE A 256 2.58 8.30 -2.22
CA ILE A 256 2.29 6.89 -2.45
C ILE A 256 3.59 6.09 -2.45
N LYS A 257 3.78 5.30 -1.40
CA LYS A 257 5.01 4.52 -1.19
C LYS A 257 4.87 3.09 -1.69
N ILE A 258 5.98 2.49 -2.09
CA ILE A 258 6.00 1.08 -2.51
C ILE A 258 5.96 0.19 -1.27
N ASP A 259 4.95 -0.67 -1.19
CA ASP A 259 4.81 -1.66 -0.11
C ASP A 259 5.33 -3.03 -0.55
N VAL A 260 4.99 -3.42 -1.78
CA VAL A 260 5.36 -4.72 -2.34
C VAL A 260 5.95 -4.55 -3.73
N LEU A 261 7.04 -5.28 -3.98
CA LEU A 261 7.66 -5.41 -5.28
C LEU A 261 7.79 -6.90 -5.62
N LYS A 262 7.18 -7.34 -6.73
CA LYS A 262 7.29 -8.73 -7.23
C LYS A 262 7.97 -8.74 -8.59
N ILE A 263 8.94 -9.64 -8.77
CA ILE A 263 9.77 -9.70 -9.97
C ILE A 263 9.64 -11.06 -10.62
N PHE A 264 9.19 -11.08 -11.87
CA PHE A 264 9.15 -12.27 -12.72
C PHE A 264 10.10 -12.08 -13.89
N SER A 265 11.22 -12.80 -13.87
CA SER A 265 12.27 -12.66 -14.87
C SER A 265 13.25 -13.83 -14.86
N HIS A 266 14.20 -13.77 -15.79
CA HIS A 266 15.46 -14.48 -15.69
C HIS A 266 16.36 -13.94 -14.59
N GLY A 267 17.35 -14.73 -14.20
CA GLY A 267 18.34 -14.31 -13.22
C GLY A 267 19.66 -15.05 -13.31
N LEU A 268 20.71 -14.32 -13.00
CA LEU A 268 22.07 -14.81 -12.87
C LEU A 268 22.53 -14.52 -11.42
N PRO A 269 23.64 -15.09 -10.96
CA PRO A 269 24.20 -14.75 -9.66
C PRO A 269 24.34 -13.23 -9.51
N SER A 270 23.69 -12.67 -8.49
CA SER A 270 23.60 -11.22 -8.22
C SER A 270 23.09 -10.31 -9.36
N ILE A 271 22.38 -10.86 -10.35
CA ILE A 271 21.80 -10.09 -11.46
C ILE A 271 20.37 -10.58 -11.72
N ILE A 272 19.43 -9.65 -11.84
CA ILE A 272 18.12 -9.91 -12.44
C ILE A 272 18.20 -9.43 -13.89
N ASP A 273 17.98 -10.33 -14.84
CA ASP A 273 18.04 -9.99 -16.26
C ASP A 273 16.63 -9.96 -16.83
N PHE A 274 16.18 -8.79 -17.30
CA PHE A 274 14.84 -8.57 -17.83
C PHE A 274 14.70 -8.88 -19.32
N GLY A 275 15.80 -9.21 -20.01
CA GLY A 275 15.77 -9.65 -21.40
C GLY A 275 17.01 -10.42 -21.76
N LEU A 276 17.25 -11.50 -21.00
CA LEU A 276 18.40 -12.37 -21.16
C LEU A 276 18.52 -12.83 -22.63
N ASP A 277 19.72 -12.65 -23.19
CA ASP A 277 20.08 -12.92 -24.59
C ASP A 277 19.30 -12.13 -25.65
N GLY A 278 18.47 -11.17 -25.22
CA GLY A 278 17.82 -10.21 -26.09
C GLY A 278 18.77 -9.13 -26.59
N LYS A 279 18.36 -8.43 -27.66
CA LYS A 279 19.17 -7.39 -28.31
C LYS A 279 19.64 -6.29 -27.36
N ASN A 280 18.82 -5.91 -26.37
CA ASN A 280 19.15 -4.88 -25.38
C ASN A 280 19.46 -5.45 -23.99
N SER A 281 19.82 -6.75 -23.87
CA SER A 281 20.07 -7.42 -22.59
C SER A 281 20.99 -6.63 -21.65
N SER A 282 22.06 -6.01 -22.18
CA SER A 282 23.01 -5.21 -21.38
C SER A 282 22.38 -4.00 -20.67
N LEU A 283 21.31 -3.42 -21.22
CA LEU A 283 20.56 -2.30 -20.62
C LEU A 283 19.45 -2.79 -19.68
N GLN A 284 19.23 -4.11 -19.62
CA GLN A 284 18.13 -4.76 -18.93
C GLN A 284 18.60 -5.63 -17.75
N GLN A 285 19.88 -5.55 -17.40
CA GLN A 285 20.46 -6.25 -16.26
C GLN A 285 20.47 -5.36 -15.01
N PHE A 286 19.63 -5.71 -14.04
CA PHE A 286 19.60 -5.08 -12.73
C PHE A 286 20.55 -5.81 -11.78
N ASN A 287 21.65 -5.17 -11.43
CA ASN A 287 22.70 -5.72 -10.57
C ASN A 287 22.81 -4.97 -9.22
N THR A 288 23.85 -5.30 -8.46
CA THR A 288 24.12 -4.74 -7.14
C THR A 288 24.36 -3.22 -7.14
N ASN A 289 24.90 -2.66 -8.23
CA ASN A 289 25.10 -1.22 -8.36
C ASN A 289 23.78 -0.51 -8.65
N ASN A 290 22.89 -1.12 -9.46
CA ASN A 290 21.55 -0.61 -9.68
C ASN A 290 20.71 -0.62 -8.39
N ALA A 291 20.82 -1.67 -7.59
CA ALA A 291 20.14 -1.75 -6.28
C ALA A 291 20.49 -0.57 -5.37
N LYS A 292 21.76 -0.16 -5.32
CA LYS A 292 22.22 0.98 -4.51
C LYS A 292 21.67 2.34 -4.96
N GLN A 293 21.15 2.44 -6.19
CA GLN A 293 20.53 3.67 -6.70
C GLN A 293 19.07 3.82 -6.26
N LEU A 294 18.45 2.77 -5.72
CA LEU A 294 17.08 2.85 -5.23
C LEU A 294 17.01 3.69 -3.94
N LYS A 295 16.03 4.59 -3.86
CA LYS A 295 15.80 5.43 -2.69
C LYS A 295 14.93 4.67 -1.69
N SER A 296 15.46 4.41 -0.50
CA SER A 296 14.70 3.79 0.60
C SER A 296 13.45 4.60 0.96
N THR A 297 13.50 5.93 0.81
CA THR A 297 12.36 6.84 1.03
C THR A 297 11.23 6.66 0.03
N SER A 298 11.43 5.94 -1.08
CA SER A 298 10.37 5.58 -2.04
C SER A 298 9.51 4.41 -1.56
N PHE A 299 9.94 3.71 -0.52
CA PHE A 299 9.25 2.55 0.03
C PHE A 299 8.61 2.90 1.37
N VAL A 300 7.62 2.09 1.79
CA VAL A 300 7.11 2.11 3.16
C VAL A 300 8.20 1.64 4.12
N ASN A 301 7.96 1.75 5.43
CA ASN A 301 8.84 1.09 6.39
C ASN A 301 8.70 -0.45 6.27
N LYS A 302 9.82 -1.13 6.00
CA LYS A 302 9.90 -2.60 5.80
C LYS A 302 9.04 -3.14 4.64
N PRO A 303 9.31 -2.71 3.40
CA PRO A 303 8.60 -3.25 2.24
C PRO A 303 8.95 -4.73 2.03
N ILE A 304 8.14 -5.42 1.22
CA ILE A 304 8.35 -6.82 0.86
C ILE A 304 8.77 -6.92 -0.62
N VAL A 305 9.86 -7.62 -0.88
CA VAL A 305 10.34 -7.89 -2.23
C VAL A 305 10.31 -9.40 -2.49
N PHE A 306 9.71 -9.84 -3.59
CA PHE A 306 9.82 -11.21 -4.08
C PHE A 306 10.57 -11.22 -5.40
N SER A 307 11.73 -11.88 -5.43
CA SER A 307 12.43 -12.19 -6.66
C SER A 307 12.18 -13.64 -7.06
N TYR A 308 11.38 -13.84 -8.11
CA TYR A 308 11.25 -15.13 -8.77
C TYR A 308 12.28 -15.31 -9.89
N ALA A 309 13.28 -14.42 -9.97
CA ALA A 309 14.43 -14.61 -10.82
C ALA A 309 15.37 -15.69 -10.25
N CYS A 310 16.07 -16.36 -11.16
CA CYS A 310 17.05 -17.38 -10.81
C CYS A 310 18.17 -16.76 -9.96
N ARG A 311 18.58 -17.43 -8.87
CA ARG A 311 19.84 -17.17 -8.16
C ARG A 311 20.04 -15.73 -7.65
N THR A 312 19.00 -14.92 -7.49
CA THR A 312 19.13 -13.56 -6.93
C THR A 312 19.77 -13.56 -5.53
N GLY A 313 19.58 -14.64 -4.75
CA GLY A 313 20.18 -14.82 -3.44
C GLY A 313 21.58 -15.44 -3.43
N ASN A 314 22.17 -15.69 -4.59
CA ASN A 314 23.48 -16.33 -4.75
C ASN A 314 24.44 -15.35 -5.46
N SER A 315 25.65 -15.16 -4.93
CA SER A 315 26.66 -14.24 -5.49
C SER A 315 27.74 -14.91 -6.34
N ASP A 316 27.71 -16.23 -6.45
CA ASP A 316 28.74 -17.03 -7.13
C ASP A 316 28.65 -16.92 -8.64
N ASN A 317 29.47 -16.06 -9.24
CA ASN A 317 29.53 -15.90 -10.68
C ASN A 317 30.48 -16.91 -11.37
N SER A 318 31.16 -17.77 -10.61
CA SER A 318 32.09 -18.78 -11.16
C SER A 318 31.36 -20.01 -11.72
N ILE A 319 30.15 -20.25 -11.23
CA ILE A 319 29.27 -21.25 -11.82
C ILE A 319 28.87 -20.73 -13.17
N LEU A 320 29.29 -21.45 -14.21
CA LEU A 320 28.77 -21.33 -15.56
C LEU A 320 27.27 -21.08 -15.44
N ALA A 321 26.87 -19.83 -15.72
CA ALA A 321 25.48 -19.36 -15.66
C ALA A 321 24.52 -20.34 -16.37
N TYR A 322 25.08 -21.15 -17.25
CA TYR A 322 24.46 -22.05 -18.19
C TYR A 322 24.64 -23.55 -17.90
N SER A 323 25.42 -24.00 -16.91
CA SER A 323 25.59 -25.45 -16.69
C SER A 323 24.41 -26.02 -15.88
N PRO A 324 23.46 -26.75 -16.50
CA PRO A 324 22.32 -27.31 -15.79
C PRO A 324 22.74 -28.50 -14.91
N THR A 325 23.97 -28.99 -15.02
CA THR A 325 24.45 -30.17 -14.29
C THR A 325 25.34 -29.81 -13.09
N TYR A 326 25.68 -28.54 -12.89
CA TYR A 326 26.55 -28.12 -11.79
C TYR A 326 25.92 -28.45 -10.43
N LYS A 327 26.73 -28.99 -9.52
CA LYS A 327 26.35 -29.34 -8.14
C LYS A 327 27.34 -28.74 -7.16
N TYR A 328 26.81 -28.09 -6.13
CA TYR A 328 27.64 -27.66 -4.99
C TYR A 328 27.99 -28.84 -4.10
N ASP A 329 29.26 -28.90 -3.69
CA ASP A 329 29.79 -29.75 -2.64
C ASP A 329 30.16 -28.92 -1.40
N GLU A 330 30.65 -29.58 -0.35
CA GLU A 330 31.03 -28.94 0.92
C GLU A 330 32.13 -27.87 0.76
N THR A 331 32.96 -27.97 -0.27
CA THR A 331 34.05 -27.01 -0.51
C THR A 331 33.57 -25.79 -1.29
N SER A 332 32.75 -26.00 -2.31
CA SER A 332 32.25 -24.99 -3.24
C SER A 332 31.04 -24.21 -2.73
N ILE A 333 30.27 -24.73 -1.76
CA ILE A 333 29.15 -24.00 -1.15
C ILE A 333 29.56 -22.64 -0.55
N LYS A 334 30.83 -22.49 -0.15
CA LYS A 334 31.40 -21.24 0.34
C LYS A 334 31.39 -20.12 -0.72
N LEU A 335 31.23 -20.46 -2.00
CA LEU A 335 31.16 -19.51 -3.11
C LEU A 335 29.78 -18.85 -3.25
N VAL A 336 28.70 -19.52 -2.78
CA VAL A 336 27.30 -19.03 -2.88
C VAL A 336 27.13 -17.66 -2.23
N LYS A 337 27.84 -17.46 -1.09
CA LYS A 337 27.83 -16.30 -0.20
C LYS A 337 26.52 -15.48 -0.23
N PRO A 338 25.41 -16.00 0.32
CA PRO A 338 24.12 -15.32 0.31
C PRO A 338 24.13 -13.90 0.88
N GLU A 339 25.01 -13.62 1.84
CA GLU A 339 25.19 -12.29 2.46
C GLU A 339 25.81 -11.26 1.50
N GLU A 340 26.50 -11.68 0.44
CA GLU A 340 27.06 -10.82 -0.62
C GLU A 340 26.12 -10.71 -1.84
N SER A 341 24.96 -11.38 -1.82
CA SER A 341 24.05 -11.46 -2.96
C SER A 341 23.26 -10.17 -3.20
N LEU A 342 22.73 -10.03 -4.43
CA LEU A 342 21.79 -8.96 -4.77
C LEU A 342 20.58 -8.91 -3.83
N ALA A 343 20.06 -10.07 -3.40
CA ALA A 343 18.94 -10.11 -2.45
C ALA A 343 19.29 -9.48 -1.09
N GLN A 344 20.49 -9.75 -0.56
CA GLN A 344 20.92 -9.12 0.68
C GLN A 344 21.14 -7.61 0.49
N ILE A 345 21.75 -7.19 -0.63
CA ILE A 345 21.98 -5.77 -0.93
C ILE A 345 20.65 -5.00 -1.03
N LEU A 346 19.63 -5.59 -1.65
CA LEU A 346 18.28 -5.01 -1.66
C LEU A 346 17.69 -4.90 -0.25
N ALA A 347 17.85 -5.94 0.59
CA ALA A 347 17.37 -5.93 1.97
C ALA A 347 18.03 -4.81 2.79
N GLU A 348 19.35 -4.63 2.63
CA GLU A 348 20.12 -3.56 3.28
C GLU A 348 19.69 -2.17 2.81
N GLN A 349 19.66 -1.96 1.49
CA GLN A 349 19.39 -0.66 0.88
C GLN A 349 17.99 -0.16 1.21
N LEU A 350 16.99 -1.06 1.16
CA LEU A 350 15.58 -0.70 1.28
C LEU A 350 15.04 -0.93 2.70
N ASN A 351 15.84 -1.48 3.61
CA ASN A 351 15.36 -2.03 4.87
C ASN A 351 14.18 -3.02 4.66
N ALA A 352 14.26 -3.81 3.58
CA ALA A 352 13.19 -4.67 3.10
C ALA A 352 13.29 -6.09 3.66
N THR A 353 12.16 -6.80 3.63
CA THR A 353 12.18 -8.27 3.63
C THR A 353 12.22 -8.76 2.20
N VAL A 354 13.33 -9.38 1.79
CA VAL A 354 13.50 -9.89 0.42
C VAL A 354 13.40 -11.41 0.44
N TYR A 355 12.60 -11.96 -0.48
CA TYR A 355 12.50 -13.39 -0.72
C TYR A 355 13.10 -13.73 -2.08
N ALA A 356 14.12 -14.60 -2.10
CA ALA A 356 14.84 -14.93 -3.33
C ALA A 356 15.35 -16.38 -3.31
N TYR A 357 15.56 -16.95 -4.50
CA TYR A 357 16.15 -18.27 -4.63
C TYR A 357 17.69 -18.21 -4.62
N LEU A 358 18.35 -19.16 -3.95
CA LEU A 358 19.78 -19.45 -4.16
C LEU A 358 20.03 -20.27 -5.43
N ARG A 359 18.96 -20.91 -5.92
CA ARG A 359 18.91 -21.78 -7.10
C ARG A 359 18.23 -21.09 -8.28
N ARG A 360 18.27 -21.72 -9.45
CA ARG A 360 17.41 -21.35 -10.58
C ARG A 360 15.95 -21.46 -10.15
N SER A 361 15.13 -20.53 -10.60
CA SER A 361 13.68 -20.64 -10.53
C SER A 361 13.19 -21.59 -11.61
N ASN A 362 12.08 -22.25 -11.34
CA ASN A 362 11.40 -23.17 -12.23
C ASN A 362 10.00 -22.62 -12.53
N TYR A 363 9.82 -22.19 -13.78
CA TYR A 363 8.56 -21.67 -14.31
C TYR A 363 7.73 -22.72 -15.06
N THR A 364 8.18 -23.97 -15.19
CA THR A 364 7.38 -25.06 -15.79
C THR A 364 5.96 -25.15 -15.21
N PRO A 365 5.73 -24.95 -13.89
CA PRO A 365 4.38 -24.98 -13.31
C PRO A 365 3.45 -23.83 -13.73
N THR A 366 3.93 -22.82 -14.48
CA THR A 366 3.14 -21.65 -14.91
C THR A 366 1.84 -22.06 -15.60
N TRP A 367 1.90 -23.08 -16.45
CA TRP A 367 0.73 -23.51 -17.21
C TRP A 367 0.06 -24.72 -16.58
N VAL A 368 0.83 -25.68 -16.07
CA VAL A 368 0.32 -26.99 -15.68
C VAL A 368 0.97 -27.46 -14.38
N GLU A 369 0.16 -27.82 -13.39
CA GLU A 369 0.57 -28.73 -12.32
C GLU A 369 -0.25 -30.02 -12.45
N GLY A 370 0.23 -30.99 -13.25
CA GLY A 370 -0.41 -32.29 -13.40
C GLY A 370 -1.53 -32.40 -14.46
N SER A 371 -2.49 -33.31 -14.23
CA SER A 371 -3.45 -33.82 -15.21
C SER A 371 -4.78 -33.06 -15.31
N ASP A 372 -4.85 -31.80 -14.85
CA ASP A 372 -6.09 -31.01 -14.86
C ASP A 372 -6.54 -30.65 -16.29
N LYS A 373 -7.49 -31.44 -16.81
CA LYS A 373 -8.04 -31.30 -18.17
C LYS A 373 -8.94 -30.08 -18.33
N GLU A 374 -9.47 -29.49 -17.25
CA GLU A 374 -10.37 -28.32 -17.35
C GLU A 374 -9.60 -27.04 -17.60
N TYR A 375 -8.43 -26.88 -16.97
CA TYR A 375 -7.64 -25.66 -17.12
C TYR A 375 -7.06 -25.52 -18.54
N LYS A 376 -6.70 -26.63 -19.19
CA LYS A 376 -6.29 -26.66 -20.60
C LYS A 376 -7.36 -26.14 -21.57
N LYS A 377 -8.64 -26.29 -21.24
CA LYS A 377 -9.75 -25.77 -22.08
C LYS A 377 -9.81 -24.24 -22.12
N LYS A 378 -9.15 -23.55 -21.17
CA LYS A 378 -9.14 -22.09 -21.06
C LYS A 378 -7.95 -21.43 -21.75
N TYR A 379 -7.04 -22.22 -22.30
CA TYR A 379 -5.91 -21.70 -23.04
C TYR A 379 -6.36 -21.12 -24.37
N SER A 380 -5.81 -19.96 -24.68
CA SER A 380 -6.02 -19.31 -25.95
C SER A 380 -4.68 -19.23 -26.67
N LYS A 381 -4.76 -19.36 -27.99
CA LYS A 381 -3.68 -19.06 -28.90
C LYS A 381 -3.64 -17.55 -29.11
N ILE A 382 -2.48 -16.95 -28.97
CA ILE A 382 -2.23 -15.58 -29.46
C ILE A 382 -1.47 -15.73 -30.77
N GLU A 383 -2.12 -15.38 -31.87
CA GLU A 383 -1.52 -15.27 -33.20
C GLU A 383 -1.08 -13.83 -33.42
N ASP A 384 0.07 -13.64 -34.05
CA ASP A 384 0.53 -12.35 -34.55
C ASP A 384 0.04 -12.19 -36.00
N GLU A 385 -0.67 -11.09 -36.29
CA GLU A 385 -1.23 -10.80 -37.62
C GLU A 385 -0.15 -10.54 -38.69
N GLU A 386 1.12 -10.33 -38.32
CA GLU A 386 2.20 -10.11 -39.28
C GLU A 386 2.75 -11.39 -39.96
N VAL A 387 2.21 -12.58 -39.67
CA VAL A 387 2.70 -13.84 -40.26
C VAL A 387 1.58 -14.63 -40.95
N SER A 388 1.64 -14.70 -42.28
CA SER A 388 0.75 -15.53 -43.11
C SER A 388 1.41 -16.87 -43.50
N ASN A 389 0.80 -17.98 -43.09
CA ASN A 389 0.40 -19.17 -43.89
C ASN A 389 0.46 -20.49 -43.06
N PRO A 390 -0.63 -21.29 -42.98
CA PRO A 390 -0.86 -22.27 -41.93
C PRO A 390 -0.76 -23.71 -42.44
N ILE A 391 0.44 -24.27 -42.60
CA ILE A 391 0.57 -25.71 -42.89
C ILE A 391 1.66 -26.37 -42.03
N ASN A 392 1.16 -27.29 -41.18
CA ASN A 392 1.78 -28.41 -40.47
C ASN A 392 2.27 -28.22 -39.00
N PRO A 393 1.61 -28.84 -37.99
CA PRO A 393 1.97 -28.78 -36.56
C PRO A 393 3.06 -29.78 -36.12
N LYS A 394 3.90 -30.28 -37.04
CA LYS A 394 4.91 -31.32 -36.72
C LYS A 394 6.35 -30.84 -36.53
N ASP A 395 6.63 -29.56 -36.73
CA ASP A 395 7.97 -28.99 -36.51
C ASP A 395 7.91 -27.88 -35.46
N TRP A 396 8.14 -28.22 -34.19
CA TRP A 396 8.20 -27.28 -33.06
C TRP A 396 9.43 -26.34 -33.08
N PHE A 397 10.24 -26.40 -34.13
CA PHE A 397 11.40 -25.56 -34.36
C PHE A 397 11.31 -24.97 -35.77
N ARG A 398 10.49 -23.92 -35.96
CA ARG A 398 10.54 -23.11 -37.17
C ARG A 398 11.06 -21.72 -36.82
N THR A 399 12.10 -21.29 -37.51
CA THR A 399 12.55 -19.91 -37.57
C THR A 399 11.47 -19.04 -38.22
N GLY A 400 11.07 -17.94 -37.58
CA GLY A 400 10.08 -16.98 -38.11
C GLY A 400 8.63 -17.15 -37.61
N TRP A 401 8.42 -17.83 -36.49
CA TRP A 401 7.11 -18.04 -35.85
C TRP A 401 7.01 -17.25 -34.55
N ASP A 402 5.89 -16.55 -34.30
CA ASP A 402 5.71 -15.66 -33.12
C ASP A 402 4.49 -15.98 -32.24
N GLU A 403 3.98 -17.21 -32.30
CA GLU A 403 2.82 -17.60 -31.48
C GLU A 403 3.16 -17.79 -30.01
N ALA A 404 2.19 -17.48 -29.15
CA ALA A 404 2.32 -17.66 -27.70
C ALA A 404 1.10 -18.32 -27.05
N LEU A 405 1.38 -19.12 -26.03
CA LEU A 405 0.38 -19.68 -25.12
C LEU A 405 -0.05 -18.60 -24.13
N TRP A 406 -1.36 -18.41 -24.00
CA TRP A 406 -1.92 -17.48 -23.03
C TRP A 406 -3.13 -18.04 -22.30
N ASN A 407 -3.32 -17.55 -21.07
CA ASN A 407 -4.51 -17.78 -20.30
C ASN A 407 -4.99 -16.44 -19.72
N THR A 408 -6.25 -16.08 -20.00
CA THR A 408 -6.87 -14.85 -19.49
C THR A 408 -6.98 -14.79 -17.96
N GLU A 409 -6.78 -15.93 -17.29
CA GLU A 409 -6.73 -16.06 -15.85
C GLU A 409 -5.32 -15.94 -15.26
N GLY A 410 -4.31 -15.69 -16.10
CA GLY A 410 -2.89 -15.74 -15.72
C GLY A 410 -2.39 -17.17 -15.51
N ALA A 411 -1.22 -17.29 -14.88
CA ALA A 411 -0.59 -18.56 -14.54
C ALA A 411 -1.40 -19.38 -13.52
N TYR A 412 -1.17 -20.70 -13.50
CA TYR A 412 -1.79 -21.64 -12.57
C TYR A 412 -1.14 -21.57 -11.19
N THR A 413 0.17 -21.81 -11.13
CA THR A 413 0.94 -21.85 -9.88
C THR A 413 2.12 -20.88 -9.95
N LEU A 414 2.66 -20.53 -8.77
CA LEU A 414 3.84 -19.69 -8.67
C LEU A 414 5.10 -20.43 -9.13
N PRO A 415 6.13 -19.69 -9.59
CA PRO A 415 7.44 -20.27 -9.86
C PRO A 415 8.02 -20.84 -8.57
N ARG A 416 8.65 -22.01 -8.66
CA ARG A 416 9.27 -22.70 -7.52
C ARG A 416 10.79 -22.72 -7.63
N SER A 417 11.46 -23.12 -6.56
CA SER A 417 12.90 -23.40 -6.63
C SER A 417 13.13 -24.61 -7.54
N GLY A 418 13.98 -24.45 -8.56
CA GLY A 418 14.44 -25.53 -9.42
C GLY A 418 15.50 -26.40 -8.74
N ASP A 419 16.00 -27.38 -9.48
CA ASP A 419 16.99 -28.33 -8.98
C ASP A 419 18.44 -27.89 -9.17
N CYS A 420 18.67 -26.81 -9.94
CA CYS A 420 19.99 -26.42 -10.39
C CYS A 420 20.37 -25.00 -9.91
N PRO A 421 21.62 -24.72 -9.52
CA PRO A 421 22.66 -25.71 -9.24
C PRO A 421 22.23 -26.69 -8.14
N GLY A 422 22.57 -27.96 -8.35
CA GLY A 422 22.22 -29.08 -7.49
C GLY A 422 23.18 -29.24 -6.32
N GLY A 423 23.23 -30.44 -5.75
CA GLY A 423 24.10 -30.75 -4.61
C GLY A 423 23.53 -30.28 -3.27
N ILE A 424 24.40 -29.88 -2.34
CA ILE A 424 24.03 -29.63 -0.93
C ILE A 424 23.25 -28.33 -0.69
N LEU A 425 23.07 -27.49 -1.72
CA LEU A 425 22.28 -26.27 -1.60
C LEU A 425 20.80 -26.64 -1.25
N PRO A 426 20.11 -25.92 -0.36
CA PRO A 426 18.72 -26.25 -0.04
C PRO A 426 17.74 -25.74 -1.12
N LYS A 427 16.59 -26.39 -1.23
CA LYS A 427 15.46 -25.97 -2.09
C LYS A 427 14.60 -24.94 -1.36
N GLY A 428 14.08 -23.98 -2.11
CA GLY A 428 13.10 -23.00 -1.60
C GLY A 428 13.61 -21.56 -1.62
N MET A 429 12.71 -20.62 -1.29
CA MET A 429 13.09 -19.21 -1.16
C MET A 429 13.78 -18.98 0.19
N PHE A 430 14.79 -18.14 0.17
CA PHE A 430 15.42 -17.61 1.36
C PHE A 430 14.84 -16.25 1.68
N LYS A 431 14.73 -15.96 2.99
CA LYS A 431 14.39 -14.66 3.54
C LYS A 431 15.69 -13.92 3.87
N PHE A 432 15.84 -12.74 3.29
CA PHE A 432 16.94 -11.81 3.53
C PHE A 432 16.37 -10.58 4.24
N GLU A 433 17.05 -10.16 5.30
CA GLU A 433 16.69 -8.99 6.10
C GLU A 433 17.94 -8.22 6.47
N LYS A 434 17.79 -6.91 6.66
CA LYS A 434 18.86 -6.00 7.07
C LYS A 434 19.60 -6.52 8.31
N GLY A 435 20.92 -6.64 8.22
CA GLY A 435 21.81 -7.03 9.31
C GLY A 435 21.62 -8.47 9.82
N LYS A 436 20.95 -9.34 9.06
CA LYS A 436 20.68 -10.73 9.46
C LYS A 436 21.22 -11.72 8.44
N LYS A 437 21.61 -12.89 8.92
CA LYS A 437 21.96 -14.02 8.06
C LYS A 437 20.72 -14.52 7.31
N PRO A 438 20.82 -14.83 6.01
CA PRO A 438 19.70 -15.36 5.24
C PRO A 438 19.23 -16.71 5.78
N VAL A 439 17.91 -16.87 5.90
CA VAL A 439 17.28 -18.11 6.42
C VAL A 439 16.33 -18.68 5.38
N LEU A 440 16.25 -20.01 5.29
CA LEU A 440 15.28 -20.66 4.43
C LEU A 440 13.86 -20.31 4.92
N LYS A 441 12.99 -19.87 4.01
CA LYS A 441 11.58 -19.61 4.31
C LYS A 441 10.90 -20.96 4.59
N GLN A 442 10.42 -21.13 5.82
CA GLN A 442 9.63 -22.29 6.23
C GLN A 442 8.26 -22.31 5.56
#